data_AF-A0A0G1XBW7-F1
#
_entry.id   AF-A0A0G1XBW7-F1
#
_cell.length_a   1.000
_cell.length_b   1.000
_cell.length_c   1.000
_cell.angle_alpha   90.00
_cell.angle_beta   90.00
_cell.angle_gamma   90.00
#
_symmetry.space_group_name_H-M   'P 1'
#
loop_
_entity.id
_entity.type
_entity.pdbx_description
1 polymer ?
#
loop_
_entity_poly.entity_id
_entity_poly.type
_entity_poly.pdbx_seq_one_letter_code
_entity_poly.pdbx_strand_id
1 'polypeptide(L)'
;MKVDPSKRTKDLSEAEVSRLKEFIEGNYKVEGALRQEIQLNVKRLKEIGSYRGIRHIRGLPVRGQRTKTNSRTVRGNVRKTAGSGRKSAAEKT
;
A
#
# COMPACT_ATOMS: atom_id res chain seq x y z
N MET A 1 -4.31 -25.15 -18.27
CA MET A 1 -3.25 -24.26 -18.78
C MET A 1 -2.03 -25.11 -19.11
N LYS A 2 -1.72 -25.31 -20.39
CA LYS A 2 -0.51 -26.02 -20.83
C LYS A 2 0.30 -25.06 -21.69
N VAL A 3 1.02 -24.17 -21.03
CA VAL A 3 2.02 -23.28 -21.63
C VAL A 3 3.29 -23.52 -20.84
N ASP A 4 4.40 -23.74 -21.53
CA ASP A 4 5.69 -23.93 -20.86
C ASP A 4 6.13 -22.60 -20.21
N PRO A 5 6.35 -22.56 -18.88
CA PRO A 5 6.80 -21.35 -18.19
C PRO A 5 8.21 -20.89 -18.61
N SER A 6 9.01 -21.75 -19.26
CA SER A 6 10.36 -21.42 -19.72
C SER A 6 10.38 -20.69 -21.06
N LYS A 7 9.25 -20.70 -21.77
CA LYS A 7 9.10 -20.06 -23.09
C LYS A 7 9.17 -18.54 -22.93
N ARG A 8 9.93 -17.86 -23.80
CA ARG A 8 10.06 -16.39 -23.73
C ARG A 8 8.76 -15.73 -24.19
N THR A 9 8.48 -14.54 -23.67
CA THR A 9 7.25 -13.78 -23.98
C THR A 9 7.09 -13.49 -25.47
N LYS A 10 8.20 -13.35 -26.21
CA LYS A 10 8.19 -13.07 -27.66
C LYS A 10 7.78 -14.29 -28.50
N ASP A 11 7.97 -15.50 -27.97
CA ASP A 11 7.74 -16.75 -28.70
C ASP A 11 6.34 -17.34 -28.40
N LEU A 12 5.52 -16.62 -27.62
CA LEU A 12 4.15 -17.02 -27.32
C LEU A 12 3.28 -16.86 -28.57
N SER A 13 2.53 -17.92 -28.90
CA SER A 13 1.52 -17.83 -29.96
C SER A 13 0.31 -17.04 -29.46
N GLU A 14 -0.41 -16.39 -30.38
CA GLU A 14 -1.64 -15.64 -30.04
C GLU A 14 -2.69 -16.51 -29.33
N ALA A 15 -2.78 -17.79 -29.72
CA ALA A 15 -3.66 -18.76 -29.07
C ALA A 15 -3.26 -19.06 -27.62
N GLU A 16 -1.96 -19.13 -27.32
CA GLU A 16 -1.46 -19.26 -25.94
C GLU A 16 -1.78 -18.00 -25.15
N VAL A 17 -1.58 -16.81 -25.72
CA VAL A 17 -1.89 -15.51 -25.07
C VAL A 17 -3.38 -15.40 -24.74
N SER A 18 -4.28 -15.73 -25.67
CA SER A 18 -5.74 -15.68 -25.41
C SER A 18 -6.14 -16.60 -24.27
N ARG A 19 -5.63 -17.84 -24.24
CA ARG A 19 -5.88 -18.78 -23.15
C ARG A 19 -5.35 -18.26 -21.80
N LEU A 20 -4.20 -17.60 -21.78
CA LEU A 20 -3.66 -16.98 -20.57
C LEU A 20 -4.58 -15.87 -20.07
N LYS A 21 -5.03 -15.01 -20.98
CA LYS A 21 -5.92 -13.89 -20.69
C LYS A 21 -7.27 -14.37 -20.14
N GLU A 22 -7.94 -15.29 -20.83
CA GLU A 22 -9.23 -15.85 -20.42
C GLU A 22 -9.15 -16.49 -19.03
N PHE A 23 -8.07 -17.22 -18.75
CA PHE A 23 -7.87 -17.83 -17.45
C PHE A 23 -7.67 -16.77 -16.34
N ILE A 24 -6.89 -15.72 -16.61
CA ILE A 24 -6.63 -14.67 -15.63
C ILE A 24 -7.92 -13.88 -15.34
N GLU A 25 -8.63 -13.45 -16.39
CA GLU A 25 -9.87 -12.69 -16.26
C GLU A 25 -10.99 -13.48 -15.60
N GLY A 26 -11.09 -14.79 -15.86
CA GLY A 26 -12.12 -15.64 -15.28
C GLY A 26 -11.90 -16.00 -13.81
N ASN A 27 -10.64 -16.15 -13.37
CA ASN A 27 -10.33 -16.65 -12.03
C ASN A 27 -9.86 -15.57 -11.05
N TYR A 28 -9.35 -14.44 -11.53
CA TYR A 28 -8.70 -13.45 -10.68
C TYR A 28 -9.15 -12.03 -11.01
N LYS A 29 -9.38 -11.25 -9.95
CA LYS A 29 -9.51 -9.80 -10.07
C LYS A 29 -8.12 -9.20 -10.10
N VAL A 30 -7.77 -8.57 -11.21
CA VAL A 30 -6.46 -7.95 -11.41
C VAL A 30 -6.57 -6.44 -11.61
N GLU A 31 -5.44 -5.76 -11.42
CA GLU A 31 -5.25 -4.34 -11.74
C GLU A 31 -6.33 -3.38 -11.20
N GLY A 32 -7.13 -2.80 -12.11
CA GLY A 32 -8.11 -1.76 -11.80
C GLY A 32 -9.23 -2.26 -10.88
N ALA A 33 -9.78 -3.44 -11.18
CA ALA A 33 -10.87 -4.02 -10.38
C ALA A 33 -10.41 -4.29 -8.94
N LEU A 34 -9.23 -4.89 -8.77
CA LEU A 34 -8.66 -5.15 -7.46
C LEU A 34 -8.32 -3.85 -6.70
N ARG A 35 -7.79 -2.84 -7.40
CA ARG A 35 -7.47 -1.54 -6.80
C ARG A 35 -8.72 -0.84 -6.31
N GLN A 36 -9.80 -0.84 -7.09
CA GLN A 36 -11.09 -0.26 -6.68
C GLN A 36 -11.68 -0.99 -5.48
N GLU A 37 -11.66 -2.33 -5.48
CA GLU A 37 -12.13 -3.13 -4.35
C GLU A 37 -11.36 -2.82 -3.07
N ILE A 38 -10.03 -2.73 -3.12
CA ILE A 38 -9.21 -2.36 -1.96
C ILE A 38 -9.53 -0.94 -1.48
N GLN A 39 -9.70 0.01 -2.41
CA GLN A 39 -10.08 1.38 -2.06
C GLN A 39 -11.45 1.45 -1.38
N LEU A 40 -12.44 0.71 -1.88
CA LEU A 40 -13.77 0.60 -1.27
C LEU A 40 -13.70 -0.04 0.11
N ASN A 41 -12.91 -1.08 0.28
CA ASN A 41 -12.69 -1.72 1.58
C ASN A 41 -12.10 -0.73 2.61
N VAL A 42 -11.10 0.07 2.21
CA VAL A 42 -10.52 1.09 3.09
C VAL A 42 -11.50 2.23 3.35
N LYS A 43 -12.26 2.68 2.34
CA LYS A 43 -13.28 3.72 2.47
C LYS A 43 -14.38 3.31 3.45
N ARG A 44 -14.89 2.08 3.33
CA ARG A 44 -15.85 1.48 4.27
C ARG A 44 -15.34 1.51 5.71
N LEU A 45 -14.07 1.15 5.94
CA LEU A 45 -13.49 1.18 7.29
C LEU A 45 -13.45 2.60 7.88
N LYS A 46 -13.22 3.62 7.04
CA LYS A 46 -13.23 5.03 7.44
C LYS A 46 -14.64 5.52 7.75
N GLU A 47 -15.62 5.20 6.90
CA GLU A 47 -17.02 5.60 7.06
C GLU A 47 -17.66 5.01 8.32
N ILE A 48 -17.38 3.74 8.63
CA ILE A 48 -17.87 3.07 9.84
C ILE A 48 -17.24 3.67 11.11
N GLY A 49 -16.13 4.41 11.00
CA GLY A 49 -15.44 4.97 12.17
C GLY A 49 -14.69 3.94 13.02
N SER A 50 -14.42 2.75 12.48
CA SER A 50 -13.63 1.72 13.15
C SER A 50 -12.23 2.22 13.54
N TYR A 51 -11.61 1.63 14.57
CA TYR A 51 -10.22 1.99 14.96
C TYR A 51 -9.26 1.97 13.77
N ARG A 52 -9.36 0.94 12.91
CA ARG A 52 -8.57 0.84 11.68
C ARG A 52 -8.84 2.01 10.73
N GLY A 53 -10.10 2.38 10.54
CA GLY A 53 -10.52 3.56 9.76
C GLY A 53 -9.90 4.85 10.26
N ILE A 54 -10.01 5.13 11.57
CA ILE A 54 -9.41 6.33 12.19
C ILE A 54 -7.90 6.38 11.96
N ARG A 55 -7.20 5.23 12.06
CA ARG A 55 -5.76 5.13 11.78
C ARG A 55 -5.45 5.39 10.31
N HIS A 56 -6.25 4.88 9.38
CA HIS A 56 -6.15 5.19 7.96
C HIS A 56 -6.40 6.68 7.64
N ILE A 57 -7.31 7.36 8.34
CA ILE A 57 -7.56 8.80 8.20
C ILE A 57 -6.34 9.60 8.69
N ARG A 58 -5.79 9.22 9.85
CA ARG A 58 -4.65 9.90 10.48
C ARG A 58 -3.29 9.59 9.85
N GLY A 59 -3.23 8.75 8.81
CA GLY A 59 -1.95 8.33 8.20
C GLY A 59 -1.04 7.58 9.19
N LEU A 60 -1.62 6.73 10.05
CA LEU A 60 -0.89 5.95 11.03
C LEU A 60 -0.93 4.45 10.71
N PRO A 61 0.10 3.69 11.13
CA PRO A 61 0.06 2.24 11.11
C PRO A 61 -1.21 1.65 11.72
N VAL A 62 -1.78 0.66 11.04
CA VAL A 62 -3.12 0.10 11.34
C VAL A 62 -3.03 -1.23 12.09
N ARG A 63 -1.90 -1.96 11.99
CA ARG A 63 -1.70 -3.30 12.58
C ARG A 63 -1.09 -3.26 13.99
N GLY A 64 -1.35 -2.22 14.78
CA GLY A 64 -0.84 -2.11 16.16
C GLY A 64 0.66 -1.81 16.30
N GLN A 65 1.34 -1.45 15.22
CA GLN A 65 2.76 -1.10 15.25
C GLN A 65 3.04 0.16 16.11
N ARG A 66 4.22 0.20 16.74
CA ARG A 66 4.68 1.35 17.56
C ARG A 66 4.84 2.62 16.71
N THR A 67 4.18 3.70 17.12
CA THR A 67 4.21 5.00 16.39
C THR A 67 5.10 6.07 17.02
N LYS A 68 5.80 5.77 18.13
CA LYS A 68 6.69 6.73 18.80
C LYS A 68 7.97 7.00 18.01
N THR A 69 8.50 6.01 17.29
CA THR A 69 9.79 6.12 16.56
C THR A 69 9.67 5.78 15.08
N ASN A 70 9.46 4.50 14.75
CA ASN A 70 9.62 3.96 13.39
C ASN A 70 8.28 3.80 12.66
N SER A 71 7.75 4.89 12.09
CA SER A 71 6.53 4.85 11.27
C SER A 71 6.66 5.62 9.94
N ARG A 72 7.88 5.75 9.41
CA ARG A 72 8.20 6.60 8.25
C ARG A 72 7.51 6.14 6.96
N THR A 73 7.35 4.83 6.75
CA THR A 73 6.68 4.30 5.54
C THR A 73 5.24 4.77 5.40
N VAL A 74 4.52 4.96 6.52
CA VAL A 74 3.12 5.38 6.52
C VAL A 74 2.98 6.90 6.69
N ARG A 75 3.77 7.51 7.58
CA ARG A 75 3.74 8.97 7.82
C ARG A 75 4.45 9.79 6.73
N GLY A 76 5.14 9.12 5.81
CA GLY A 76 6.06 9.76 4.88
C GLY A 76 7.40 10.11 5.55
N ASN A 77 8.40 10.40 4.72
CA ASN A 77 9.74 10.79 5.15
C ASN A 77 9.80 12.24 5.65
N VAL A 78 8.81 12.68 6.43
CA VAL A 78 8.79 14.02 6.99
C VAL A 78 9.88 14.10 8.06
N ARG A 79 11.06 14.60 7.66
CA ARG A 79 12.05 15.12 8.61
C ARG A 79 11.51 16.45 9.09
N LYS A 80 10.68 16.44 10.14
CA LYS A 80 10.47 17.67 10.89
C LYS A 80 11.77 17.97 11.62
N THR A 81 12.68 18.67 10.96
CA THR A 81 13.72 19.51 11.59
C THR A 81 13.01 20.68 12.29
N ALA A 82 12.05 20.38 13.16
CA ALA A 82 11.72 21.34 14.20
C ALA A 82 12.94 21.30 15.11
N GLY A 83 13.76 22.36 15.08
CA GLY A 83 14.82 22.55 16.05
C GLY A 83 14.24 22.21 17.40
N SER A 84 14.84 21.21 18.05
CA SER A 84 14.49 20.82 19.41
C SER A 84 14.39 22.13 20.19
N GLY A 85 13.19 22.51 20.65
CA GLY A 85 12.93 23.74 21.41
C GLY A 85 13.64 23.80 22.77
N ARG A 86 14.73 23.06 22.92
CA ARG A 86 15.73 23.25 23.96
C ARG A 86 16.55 24.48 23.58
N LYS A 87 16.41 25.55 24.37
CA LYS A 87 17.36 26.66 24.35
C LYS A 87 18.78 26.09 24.43
N SER A 88 19.68 26.63 23.62
CA SER A 88 21.09 26.26 23.68
C SER A 88 21.60 26.57 25.10
N ALA A 89 22.42 25.68 25.66
CA ALA A 89 22.96 25.83 27.01
C ALA A 89 23.90 27.04 27.18
N ALA A 90 24.15 27.78 26.10
CA ALA A 90 25.01 28.97 26.06
C ALA A 90 24.29 30.27 26.47
N GLU A 91 22.96 30.27 26.66
CA GLU A 91 22.21 31.41 27.22
C GLU A 91 21.93 31.20 28.72
N LYS A 92 23.00 31.03 29.52
CA LYS A 92 22.95 31.30 30.95
C LYS A 92 24.03 32.33 31.28
N THR A 93 23.57 33.36 32.00
CA THR A 93 24.26 34.54 32.57
C THR A 93 24.81 35.53 31.57
#